data_AF-A0A7C4IHG6-F1
#
_entry.id   AF-A0A7C4IHG6-F1
#
_cell.length_a   1.000
_cell.length_b   1.000
_cell.length_c   1.000
_cell.angle_alpha   90.00
_cell.angle_beta   90.00
_cell.angle_gamma   90.00
#
_symmetry.space_group_name_H-M   'P 1'
#
loop_
_entity.id
_entity.type
_entity.pdbx_description
1 polymer ?
#
loop_
_entity_poly.entity_id
_entity_poly.type
_entity_poly.pdbx_seq_one_letter_code
_entity_poly.pdbx_strand_id
1 'polypeptide(L)'
;MAEKNRGPVIDYRTPDPAGRAMARRLRIAMLVTGLTLFVLGLLWLFIPLKDWPTSVLGYQSLGIAGTPLYPAAKDASRLRYLLTSLGLVGVFLLMQYLFLMPRGSWRIGVQAQGRPMVLSAIGAGFAAVLISVGLLATLLEIPDWWTSLSLSVVWGGIILLWAAWALAFALYWRGMDHQTAIARAMRFLVAGSVLEMLVAAPVHALVHDRDECYCARGSYTGLVLGGTAIIWLFGPGVYLLWLREKQRRTPLIGR
;
A
#
# COMPACT_ATOMS: atom_id res chain seq x y z
N MET A 1 -2.36 50.87 19.59
CA MET A 1 -2.43 49.63 20.39
C MET A 1 -3.59 48.80 19.87
N ALA A 2 -3.31 47.77 19.07
CA ALA A 2 -4.35 46.90 18.52
C ALA A 2 -4.29 45.56 19.25
N GLU A 3 -5.29 45.31 20.08
CA GLU A 3 -5.50 44.05 20.78
C GLU A 3 -5.82 42.97 19.74
N LYS A 4 -4.82 42.16 19.44
CA LYS A 4 -4.89 41.07 18.46
C LYS A 4 -5.89 40.04 18.95
N ASN A 5 -7.10 40.08 18.38
CA ASN A 5 -8.20 39.15 18.60
C ASN A 5 -7.69 37.70 18.47
N ARG A 6 -7.35 37.09 19.62
CA ARG A 6 -6.97 35.68 19.67
C ARG A 6 -8.27 34.90 19.64
N GLY A 7 -8.55 34.26 18.50
CA GLY A 7 -9.70 33.37 18.37
C GLY A 7 -9.80 32.39 19.54
N PRO A 8 -11.00 31.86 19.82
CA PRO A 8 -11.28 31.06 21.00
C PRO A 8 -10.22 29.98 21.17
N VAL A 9 -9.46 30.08 22.26
CA VAL A 9 -8.51 29.05 22.66
C VAL A 9 -9.36 27.87 23.09
N ILE A 10 -9.41 26.82 22.25
CA ILE A 10 -10.04 25.56 22.62
C ILE A 10 -9.30 25.05 23.84
N ASP A 11 -9.98 25.11 25.00
CA ASP A 11 -9.41 24.66 26.25
C ASP A 11 -9.24 23.14 26.18
N TYR A 12 -7.99 22.73 26.09
CA TYR A 12 -7.63 21.33 26.01
C TYR A 12 -7.76 20.74 27.40
N ARG A 13 -8.97 20.23 27.71
CA ARG A 13 -9.12 19.30 28.83
C ARG A 13 -8.07 18.22 28.66
N THR A 14 -7.12 18.18 29.59
CA THR A 14 -6.13 17.12 29.64
C THR A 14 -6.90 15.81 29.60
N PRO A 15 -6.65 14.94 28.60
CA PRO A 15 -7.42 13.73 28.47
C PRO A 15 -7.27 12.97 29.79
N ASP A 16 -8.43 12.65 30.37
CA ASP A 16 -8.58 11.86 31.58
C ASP A 16 -7.52 10.73 31.56
N PRO A 17 -6.78 10.46 32.65
CA PRO A 17 -5.89 9.30 32.74
C PRO A 17 -6.50 8.02 32.13
N ALA A 18 -7.81 7.82 32.23
CA ALA A 18 -8.53 6.73 31.56
C ALA A 18 -8.42 6.78 30.01
N GLY A 19 -8.60 7.95 29.41
CA GLY A 19 -8.49 8.15 27.95
C GLY A 19 -7.08 7.92 27.42
N ARG A 20 -6.04 8.29 28.20
CA ARG A 20 -4.65 8.01 27.84
C ARG A 20 -4.33 6.52 27.87
N ALA A 21 -4.87 5.80 28.85
CA ALA A 21 -4.72 4.34 28.94
C ALA A 21 -5.43 3.64 27.78
N MET A 22 -6.66 4.05 27.43
CA MET A 22 -7.42 3.50 26.31
C MET A 22 -6.71 3.73 24.96
N ALA A 23 -6.21 4.94 24.70
CA ALA A 23 -5.47 5.24 23.48
C ALA A 23 -4.17 4.41 23.37
N ARG A 24 -3.48 4.15 24.49
CA ARG A 24 -2.29 3.28 24.52
C ARG A 24 -2.66 1.84 24.20
N ARG A 25 -3.73 1.31 24.80
CA ARG A 25 -4.24 -0.05 24.52
C ARG A 25 -4.60 -0.20 23.05
N LEU A 26 -5.30 0.77 22.46
CA LEU A 26 -5.67 0.75 21.04
C LEU A 26 -4.42 0.70 20.14
N ARG A 27 -3.40 1.50 20.42
CA ARG A 27 -2.14 1.48 19.64
C ARG A 27 -1.41 0.15 19.74
N ILE A 28 -1.33 -0.42 20.94
CA ILE A 28 -0.71 -1.73 21.15
C ILE A 28 -1.52 -2.78 20.40
N ALA A 29 -2.86 -2.76 20.47
CA ALA A 29 -3.72 -3.66 19.71
C ALA A 29 -3.46 -3.54 18.20
N MET A 30 -3.42 -2.32 17.64
CA MET A 30 -3.12 -2.11 16.22
C MET A 30 -1.74 -2.64 15.81
N LEU A 31 -0.71 -2.43 16.65
CA LEU A 31 0.65 -2.94 16.41
C LEU A 31 0.70 -4.46 16.48
N VAL A 32 0.08 -5.07 17.49
CA VAL A 32 0.02 -6.52 17.64
C VAL A 32 -0.73 -7.13 16.46
N THR A 33 -1.91 -6.62 16.11
CA THR A 33 -2.68 -7.10 14.96
C THR A 33 -1.88 -6.96 13.66
N GLY A 34 -1.23 -5.82 13.43
CA GLY A 34 -0.39 -5.61 12.25
C GLY A 34 0.79 -6.59 12.18
N LEU A 35 1.47 -6.82 13.31
CA LEU A 35 2.57 -7.78 13.41
C LEU A 35 2.08 -9.22 13.19
N THR A 36 0.94 -9.59 13.78
CA THR A 36 0.33 -10.91 13.60
C THR A 36 -0.04 -11.15 12.14
N LEU A 37 -0.69 -10.18 11.47
CA LEU A 37 -1.02 -10.29 10.05
C LEU A 37 0.24 -10.38 9.17
N PHE A 38 1.29 -9.64 9.52
CA PHE A 38 2.57 -9.71 8.81
C PHE A 38 3.24 -11.07 8.98
N VAL A 39 3.31 -11.60 10.20
CA VAL A 39 3.85 -12.94 10.48
C VAL A 39 3.02 -14.01 9.79
N LEU A 40 1.69 -13.92 9.83
CA LEU A 40 0.81 -14.82 9.10
C LEU A 40 1.07 -14.75 7.60
N GLY A 41 1.22 -13.56 7.03
CA GLY A 41 1.57 -13.37 5.62
C GLY A 41 2.92 -13.99 5.24
N LEU A 42 3.94 -13.84 6.09
CA LEU A 42 5.23 -14.49 5.92
C LEU A 42 5.10 -16.01 5.98
N LEU A 43 4.42 -16.55 7.01
CA LEU A 43 4.17 -17.99 7.13
C LEU A 43 3.41 -18.52 5.91
N TRP A 44 2.45 -17.76 5.41
CA TRP A 44 1.66 -18.08 4.23
C TRP A 44 2.54 -18.17 2.98
N LEU A 45 3.55 -17.31 2.86
CA LEU A 45 4.54 -17.34 1.78
C LEU A 45 5.41 -18.60 1.82
N PHE A 46 5.56 -19.25 2.98
CA PHE A 46 6.27 -20.52 3.12
C PHE A 46 5.38 -21.76 2.92
N ILE A 47 4.06 -21.61 2.83
CA ILE A 47 3.14 -22.75 2.62
C ILE A 47 3.48 -23.54 1.35
N PRO A 48 3.74 -22.91 0.18
CA PRO A 48 4.05 -23.65 -1.05
C PRO A 48 5.37 -24.42 -0.99
N LEU A 49 6.26 -24.11 -0.03
CA LEU A 49 7.53 -24.83 0.14
C LEU A 49 7.38 -26.14 0.91
N LYS A 50 6.31 -26.28 1.68
CA LYS A 50 6.01 -27.50 2.41
C LYS A 50 5.16 -28.36 1.48
N ASP A 51 5.60 -29.58 1.18
CA ASP A 51 4.92 -30.56 0.32
C ASP A 51 3.58 -31.02 0.90
N TRP A 52 2.64 -30.10 1.07
CA TRP A 52 1.32 -30.39 1.60
C TRP A 52 0.55 -31.17 0.54
N PRO A 53 -0.09 -32.28 0.92
CA PRO A 53 -0.92 -33.04 -0.01
C PRO A 53 -1.99 -32.11 -0.59
N THR A 54 -1.94 -31.94 -1.90
CA THR A 54 -2.81 -31.04 -2.69
C THR A 54 -4.30 -31.34 -2.56
N SER A 55 -4.65 -32.49 -1.96
CA SER A 55 -6.02 -32.93 -1.70
C SER A 55 -6.72 -32.17 -0.57
N VAL A 56 -6.00 -31.54 0.37
CA VAL A 56 -6.64 -30.98 1.58
C VAL A 56 -7.25 -29.59 1.34
N LEU A 57 -6.80 -28.87 0.32
CA LEU A 57 -7.23 -27.47 0.09
C LEU A 57 -7.57 -27.13 -1.37
N GLY A 58 -7.54 -28.09 -2.31
CA GLY A 58 -7.90 -27.85 -3.72
C GLY A 58 -7.01 -26.84 -4.45
N TYR A 59 -5.83 -26.51 -3.89
CA TYR A 59 -4.95 -25.45 -4.39
C TYR A 59 -4.04 -25.96 -5.51
N GLN A 60 -4.56 -26.12 -6.73
CA GLN A 60 -3.71 -26.32 -7.90
C GLN A 60 -3.20 -25.01 -8.52
N SER A 61 -3.67 -23.84 -8.08
CA SER A 61 -3.32 -22.57 -8.71
C SER A 61 -3.30 -21.37 -7.76
N LEU A 62 -2.79 -21.48 -6.53
CA LEU A 62 -2.58 -20.28 -5.71
C LEU A 62 -1.36 -19.47 -6.18
N GLY A 63 -1.51 -18.78 -7.31
CA GLY A 63 -0.54 -17.83 -7.85
C GLY A 63 -1.18 -17.01 -8.94
N ILE A 64 -1.11 -15.68 -8.87
CA ILE A 64 -1.69 -14.80 -9.90
C ILE A 64 -0.88 -14.97 -11.18
N ALA A 65 -1.53 -15.35 -12.29
CA ALA A 65 -0.86 -15.48 -13.57
C ALA A 65 -0.32 -14.11 -13.99
N GLY A 66 0.93 -14.07 -14.45
CA GLY A 66 1.62 -12.81 -14.78
C GLY A 66 2.27 -12.10 -13.58
N THR A 67 2.11 -12.60 -12.35
CA THR A 67 2.90 -12.11 -11.22
C THR A 67 4.13 -12.98 -10.97
N PRO A 68 5.20 -12.43 -10.36
CA PRO A 68 6.40 -13.18 -10.02
C PRO A 68 6.14 -14.34 -9.03
N LEU A 69 4.95 -14.40 -8.43
CA LEU A 69 4.55 -15.38 -7.42
C LEU A 69 3.94 -16.66 -8.03
N TYR A 70 3.92 -16.82 -9.36
CA TYR A 70 3.45 -18.05 -9.98
C TYR A 70 4.46 -19.20 -9.72
N PRO A 71 4.08 -20.27 -9.01
CA PRO A 71 4.98 -21.39 -8.76
C PRO A 71 5.26 -22.16 -10.05
N ALA A 72 6.40 -21.87 -10.69
CA ALA A 72 6.77 -22.45 -11.99
C ALA A 72 7.40 -23.85 -11.87
N ALA A 73 6.59 -24.91 -11.79
CA ALA A 73 6.95 -26.34 -11.98
C ALA A 73 7.98 -26.99 -11.01
N LYS A 74 7.84 -28.30 -10.80
CA LYS A 74 8.14 -29.02 -9.54
C LYS A 74 9.54 -28.91 -8.90
N ASP A 75 10.66 -28.71 -9.61
CA ASP A 75 11.98 -28.93 -8.98
C ASP A 75 12.97 -27.75 -9.04
N ALA A 76 12.99 -26.94 -10.10
CA ALA A 76 13.84 -25.73 -10.19
C ALA A 76 13.18 -24.45 -9.61
N SER A 77 12.00 -24.59 -9.00
CA SER A 77 11.09 -23.48 -8.70
C SER A 77 11.13 -22.97 -7.29
N ARG A 78 11.55 -23.77 -6.30
CA ARG A 78 11.49 -23.36 -4.88
C ARG A 78 12.44 -22.20 -4.58
N LEU A 79 13.70 -22.32 -4.99
CA LEU A 79 14.69 -21.25 -4.81
C LEU A 79 14.30 -20.00 -5.60
N ARG A 80 13.85 -20.17 -6.85
CA ARG A 80 13.40 -19.04 -7.69
C ARG A 80 12.21 -18.34 -7.05
N TYR A 81 11.19 -19.09 -6.63
CA TYR A 81 10.02 -18.58 -5.92
C TYR A 81 10.41 -17.84 -4.64
N LEU A 82 11.31 -18.41 -3.82
CA LEU A 82 11.82 -17.76 -2.61
C LEU A 82 12.53 -16.45 -2.93
N LEU A 83 13.50 -16.47 -3.85
CA LEU A 83 14.26 -15.28 -4.22
C LEU A 83 13.36 -14.19 -4.80
N THR A 84 12.41 -14.58 -5.63
CA THR A 84 11.43 -13.68 -6.24
C THR A 84 10.48 -13.10 -5.19
N SER A 85 9.98 -13.92 -4.27
CA SER A 85 9.12 -13.49 -3.18
C SER A 85 9.84 -12.58 -2.20
N LEU A 86 11.06 -12.93 -1.82
CA LEU A 86 11.92 -12.10 -0.97
C LEU A 86 12.23 -10.76 -1.64
N GLY A 87 12.52 -10.78 -2.94
CA GLY A 87 12.70 -9.58 -3.76
C GLY A 87 11.45 -8.70 -3.76
N LEU A 88 10.26 -9.29 -3.94
CA LEU A 88 8.99 -8.56 -3.95
C LEU A 88 8.67 -7.95 -2.58
N VAL A 89 8.82 -8.70 -1.50
CA VAL A 89 8.69 -8.19 -0.12
C VAL A 89 9.72 -7.09 0.15
N GLY A 90 10.96 -7.28 -0.29
CA GLY A 90 12.03 -6.29 -0.18
C GLY A 90 11.68 -4.98 -0.89
N VAL A 91 11.20 -5.05 -2.13
CA VAL A 91 10.72 -3.88 -2.89
C VAL A 91 9.52 -3.23 -2.18
N PHE A 92 8.57 -4.02 -1.70
CA PHE A 92 7.40 -3.52 -0.99
C PHE A 92 7.77 -2.70 0.25
N LEU A 93 8.65 -3.25 1.09
CA LEU A 93 9.18 -2.58 2.29
C LEU A 93 10.06 -1.38 1.95
N LEU A 94 10.89 -1.49 0.91
CA LEU A 94 11.72 -0.39 0.42
C LEU A 94 10.84 0.78 -0.03
N MET A 95 9.75 0.52 -0.75
CA MET A 95 8.83 1.58 -1.17
C MET A 95 8.12 2.23 0.02
N GLN A 96 7.72 1.47 1.05
CA GLN A 96 7.19 2.06 2.28
C GLN A 96 8.22 2.97 2.97
N TYR A 97 9.47 2.51 3.02
CA TYR A 97 10.57 3.28 3.57
C TYR A 97 10.81 4.57 2.78
N LEU A 98 10.91 4.50 1.46
CA LEU A 98 11.07 5.67 0.57
C LEU A 98 9.91 6.66 0.70
N PHE A 99 8.69 6.17 0.89
CA PHE A 99 7.52 7.00 1.15
C PHE A 99 7.67 7.82 2.44
N LEU A 100 8.23 7.20 3.49
CA LEU A 100 8.36 7.76 4.84
C LEU A 100 9.67 8.54 5.10
N MET A 101 10.69 8.39 4.26
CA MET A 101 12.01 8.99 4.48
C MET A 101 11.96 10.53 4.42
N PRO A 102 12.45 11.24 5.45
CA PRO A 102 12.70 12.68 5.41
C PRO A 102 14.03 13.02 4.71
N ARG A 103 14.16 14.23 4.16
CA ARG A 103 15.25 14.60 3.23
C ARG A 103 16.57 14.72 3.97
N GLY A 104 17.60 14.02 3.51
CA GLY A 104 18.98 14.25 3.94
C GLY A 104 19.38 13.64 5.29
N SER A 105 18.51 12.88 5.95
CA SER A 105 18.91 12.10 7.13
C SER A 105 18.33 10.69 7.09
N TRP A 106 19.20 9.68 7.23
CA TRP A 106 18.80 8.29 7.47
C TRP A 106 18.00 8.10 8.76
N ARG A 107 18.06 9.10 9.66
CA ARG A 107 17.27 9.15 10.88
C ARG A 107 15.91 9.75 10.57
N ILE A 108 14.86 9.08 11.02
CA ILE A 108 13.47 9.54 10.96
C ILE A 108 13.34 10.75 11.89
N GLY A 109 13.61 11.94 11.36
CA GLY A 109 13.52 13.22 12.06
C GLY A 109 12.24 13.96 11.66
N VAL A 110 11.54 14.53 12.64
CA VAL A 110 10.37 15.39 12.40
C VAL A 110 10.88 16.78 12.03
N GLN A 111 11.20 17.01 10.75
CA GLN A 111 11.45 18.36 10.26
C GLN A 111 10.11 19.00 9.88
N ALA A 112 9.74 20.08 10.55
CA ALA A 112 8.47 20.79 10.36
C ALA A 112 8.43 21.59 9.04
N GLN A 113 9.57 21.79 8.39
CA GLN A 113 9.71 22.53 7.14
C GLN A 113 10.74 21.82 6.26
N GLY A 114 10.33 21.38 5.08
CA GLY A 114 11.22 20.70 4.14
C GLY A 114 10.63 20.66 2.73
N ARG A 115 11.49 20.87 1.74
CA ARG A 115 11.11 20.82 0.31
C ARG A 115 10.54 19.44 -0.07
N PRO A 116 9.64 19.39 -1.06
CA PRO A 116 9.03 18.16 -1.53
C PRO A 116 10.07 17.14 -1.95
N MET A 117 9.81 15.90 -1.57
CA MET A 117 10.77 14.81 -1.65
C MET A 117 10.43 13.90 -2.82
N VAL A 118 11.31 13.92 -3.82
CA VAL A 118 11.24 13.03 -4.98
C VAL A 118 11.13 11.56 -4.53
N LEU A 119 11.81 11.16 -3.45
CA LEU A 119 11.73 9.80 -2.91
C LEU A 119 10.31 9.43 -2.41
N SER A 120 9.67 10.34 -1.67
CA SER A 120 8.28 10.12 -1.24
C SER A 120 7.33 10.06 -2.44
N ALA A 121 7.62 10.81 -3.51
CA ALA A 121 6.82 10.81 -4.73
C ALA A 121 6.98 9.50 -5.51
N ILE A 122 8.18 8.91 -5.51
CA ILE A 122 8.44 7.58 -6.06
C ILE A 122 7.64 6.51 -5.30
N GLY A 123 7.64 6.55 -3.96
CA GLY A 123 6.85 5.65 -3.12
C GLY A 123 5.34 5.82 -3.33
N ALA A 124 4.85 7.05 -3.45
CA ALA A 124 3.45 7.33 -3.76
C ALA A 124 3.08 6.82 -5.16
N GLY A 125 3.98 7.02 -6.12
CA GLY A 125 3.82 6.54 -7.49
C GLY A 125 3.71 5.02 -7.56
N PHE A 126 4.44 4.30 -6.72
CA PHE A 126 4.33 2.83 -6.64
C PHE A 126 2.92 2.40 -6.26
N ALA A 127 2.35 2.95 -5.19
CA ALA A 127 0.98 2.65 -4.78
C ALA A 127 -0.05 3.06 -5.85
N ALA A 128 0.14 4.22 -6.51
CA ALA A 128 -0.73 4.64 -7.61
C ALA A 128 -0.67 3.69 -8.81
N VAL A 129 0.51 3.11 -9.09
CA VAL A 129 0.64 2.13 -10.16
C VAL A 129 -0.10 0.84 -9.84
N LEU A 130 -0.02 0.34 -8.61
CA LEU A 130 -0.74 -0.88 -8.21
C LEU A 130 -2.24 -0.71 -8.48
N ILE A 131 -2.79 0.44 -8.06
CA ILE A 131 -4.21 0.78 -8.24
C ILE A 131 -4.57 0.93 -9.73
N SER A 132 -3.72 1.62 -10.49
CA SER A 132 -4.00 1.87 -11.90
C SER A 132 -3.92 0.59 -12.72
N VAL A 133 -2.95 -0.28 -12.43
CA VAL A 133 -2.76 -1.55 -13.12
C VAL A 133 -3.91 -2.50 -12.81
N GLY A 134 -4.34 -2.61 -11.55
CA GLY A 134 -5.44 -3.51 -11.22
C GLY A 134 -6.80 -3.00 -11.73
N LEU A 135 -7.02 -1.68 -11.78
CA LEU A 135 -8.17 -1.11 -12.49
C LEU A 135 -8.11 -1.39 -14.00
N LEU A 136 -6.96 -1.18 -14.65
CA LEU A 136 -6.80 -1.48 -16.08
C LEU A 136 -6.99 -2.98 -16.37
N ALA A 137 -6.45 -3.86 -15.53
CA ALA A 137 -6.63 -5.30 -15.65
C ALA A 137 -8.12 -5.68 -15.58
N THR A 138 -8.85 -5.08 -14.63
CA THR A 138 -10.30 -5.26 -14.48
C THR A 138 -11.07 -4.78 -15.72
N LEU A 139 -10.72 -3.62 -16.26
CA LEU A 139 -11.39 -3.05 -17.43
C LEU A 139 -11.09 -3.85 -18.71
N LEU A 140 -9.86 -4.33 -18.88
CA LEU A 140 -9.44 -5.15 -20.02
C LEU A 140 -9.99 -6.58 -19.99
N GLU A 141 -10.46 -7.06 -18.84
CA GLU A 141 -11.14 -8.35 -18.75
C GLU A 141 -12.54 -8.33 -19.37
N ILE A 142 -13.22 -7.18 -19.33
CA ILE A 142 -14.57 -7.02 -19.91
C ILE A 142 -14.58 -7.44 -21.41
N PRO A 143 -13.69 -6.90 -22.27
CA PRO A 143 -13.56 -7.34 -23.67
C PRO A 143 -12.65 -8.56 -23.88
N ASP A 144 -12.17 -9.19 -22.80
CA ASP A 144 -11.24 -10.32 -22.85
C ASP A 144 -9.86 -10.01 -23.49
N TRP A 145 -9.40 -8.77 -23.39
CA TRP A 145 -8.10 -8.34 -23.92
C TRP A 145 -6.94 -8.61 -22.95
N TRP A 146 -7.24 -8.77 -21.66
CA TRP A 146 -6.24 -8.97 -20.63
C TRP A 146 -5.33 -10.18 -20.88
N THR A 147 -5.92 -11.32 -21.26
CA THR A 147 -5.22 -12.58 -21.55
C THR A 147 -4.40 -12.52 -22.84
N SER A 148 -4.73 -11.59 -23.74
CA SER A 148 -4.04 -11.39 -25.03
C SER A 148 -2.76 -10.56 -24.91
N LEU A 149 -2.54 -9.88 -23.77
CA LEU A 149 -1.36 -9.04 -23.57
C LEU A 149 -0.10 -9.88 -23.32
N SER A 150 0.97 -9.57 -24.03
CA SER A 150 2.27 -10.17 -23.74
C SER A 150 2.84 -9.63 -22.43
N LEU A 151 3.60 -10.49 -21.72
CA LEU A 151 4.23 -10.15 -20.45
C LEU A 151 5.08 -8.87 -20.56
N SER A 152 5.82 -8.70 -21.67
CA SER A 152 6.66 -7.52 -21.92
C SER A 152 5.84 -6.22 -22.01
N VAL A 153 4.66 -6.27 -22.63
CA VAL A 153 3.77 -5.10 -22.74
C VAL A 153 3.23 -4.72 -21.36
N VAL A 154 2.83 -5.71 -20.56
CA VAL A 154 2.35 -5.48 -19.19
C VAL A 154 3.44 -4.82 -18.33
N TRP A 155 4.65 -5.39 -18.29
CA TRP A 155 5.75 -4.81 -17.50
C TRP A 155 6.20 -3.44 -18.01
N GLY A 156 6.27 -3.25 -19.33
CA GLY A 156 6.56 -1.95 -19.93
C GLY A 156 5.52 -0.89 -19.52
N GLY A 157 4.24 -1.25 -19.55
CA GLY A 157 3.14 -0.41 -19.08
C GLY A 157 3.25 -0.07 -17.60
N ILE A 158 3.55 -1.04 -16.74
CA ILE A 158 3.76 -0.82 -15.29
C ILE A 158 4.88 0.19 -15.05
N ILE A 159 6.05 0.01 -15.68
CA ILE A 159 7.21 0.90 -15.48
C ILE A 159 6.91 2.31 -15.98
N LEU A 160 6.29 2.43 -17.16
CA LEU A 160 5.92 3.73 -17.74
C LEU A 160 4.91 4.46 -16.85
N LEU A 161 3.88 3.76 -16.40
CA LEU A 161 2.84 4.30 -15.53
C LEU A 161 3.41 4.70 -14.16
N TRP A 162 4.38 3.94 -13.65
CA TRP A 162 5.06 4.25 -12.39
C TRP A 162 5.87 5.54 -12.51
N ALA A 163 6.65 5.67 -13.59
CA ALA A 163 7.40 6.88 -13.88
C ALA A 163 6.48 8.09 -14.06
N ALA A 164 5.35 7.91 -14.76
CA ALA A 164 4.34 8.96 -14.96
C ALA A 164 3.75 9.44 -13.63
N TRP A 165 3.33 8.53 -12.75
CA TRP A 165 2.80 8.89 -11.43
C TRP A 165 3.85 9.49 -10.50
N ALA A 166 5.06 8.94 -10.48
CA ALA A 166 6.16 9.50 -9.70
C ALA A 166 6.48 10.94 -10.14
N LEU A 167 6.48 11.20 -11.45
CA LEU A 167 6.64 12.54 -12.00
C LEU A 167 5.46 13.45 -11.64
N ALA A 168 4.22 12.97 -11.80
CA ALA A 168 3.03 13.73 -11.45
C ALA A 168 3.03 14.16 -9.98
N PHE A 169 3.35 13.26 -9.05
CA PHE A 169 3.49 13.59 -7.63
C PHE A 169 4.67 14.53 -7.38
N ALA A 170 5.82 14.30 -8.02
CA ALA A 170 6.99 15.16 -7.86
C ALA A 170 6.70 16.60 -8.30
N LEU A 171 5.98 16.79 -9.42
CA LEU A 171 5.57 18.10 -9.93
C LEU A 171 4.49 18.73 -9.06
N TYR A 172 3.46 17.96 -8.70
CA TYR A 172 2.34 18.42 -7.89
C TYR A 172 2.77 18.89 -6.50
N TRP A 173 3.78 18.25 -5.91
CA TRP A 173 4.25 18.60 -4.57
C TRP A 173 5.20 19.80 -4.55
N ARG A 174 5.70 20.31 -5.69
CA ARG A 174 6.72 21.39 -5.75
C ARG A 174 6.39 22.64 -4.93
N GLY A 175 5.11 22.95 -4.73
CA GLY A 175 4.63 24.13 -4.00
C GLY A 175 3.89 23.85 -2.69
N MET A 176 3.82 22.58 -2.25
CA MET A 176 3.06 22.21 -1.05
C MET A 176 3.97 21.87 0.13
N ASP A 177 3.46 22.10 1.34
CA ASP A 177 4.05 21.53 2.54
C ASP A 177 4.01 20.00 2.48
N HIS A 178 5.10 19.36 2.89
CA HIS A 178 5.31 17.91 2.79
C HIS A 178 4.19 17.11 3.48
N GLN A 179 3.75 17.54 4.66
CA GLN A 179 2.71 16.82 5.40
C GLN A 179 1.37 16.92 4.69
N THR A 180 1.05 18.10 4.15
CA THR A 180 -0.18 18.33 3.40
C THR A 180 -0.18 17.51 2.11
N ALA A 181 0.95 17.48 1.40
CA ALA A 181 1.14 16.70 0.18
C ALA A 181 0.93 15.20 0.41
N ILE A 182 1.62 14.63 1.41
CA ILE A 182 1.49 13.22 1.76
C ILE A 182 0.08 12.88 2.25
N ALA A 183 -0.51 13.70 3.13
CA ALA A 183 -1.86 13.46 3.62
C ALA A 183 -2.91 13.46 2.49
N ARG A 184 -2.74 14.35 1.50
CA ARG A 184 -3.62 14.41 0.33
C ARG A 184 -3.42 13.21 -0.59
N ALA A 185 -2.17 12.82 -0.85
CA ALA A 185 -1.86 11.63 -1.62
C ALA A 185 -2.43 10.36 -0.97
N MET A 186 -2.24 10.19 0.34
CA MET A 186 -2.83 9.08 1.11
C MET A 186 -4.34 9.00 0.95
N ARG A 187 -5.06 10.12 1.04
CA ARG A 187 -6.52 10.15 0.85
C ARG A 187 -6.93 9.71 -0.55
N PHE A 188 -6.24 10.18 -1.58
CA PHE A 188 -6.54 9.79 -2.96
C PHE A 188 -6.20 8.33 -3.23
N LEU A 189 -5.07 7.83 -2.71
CA LEU A 189 -4.67 6.44 -2.88
C LEU A 189 -5.65 5.50 -2.16
N VAL A 190 -6.05 5.81 -0.93
CA VAL A 190 -7.07 5.02 -0.21
C VAL A 190 -8.41 5.05 -0.96
N ALA A 191 -8.86 6.22 -1.40
CA ALA A 191 -10.10 6.33 -2.17
C ALA A 191 -10.02 5.56 -3.50
N GLY A 192 -8.86 5.62 -4.18
CA GLY A 192 -8.59 4.89 -5.41
C GLY A 192 -8.63 3.38 -5.21
N SER A 193 -7.99 2.86 -4.15
CA SER A 193 -8.04 1.42 -3.86
C SER A 193 -9.44 0.93 -3.50
N VAL A 194 -10.22 1.72 -2.75
CA VAL A 194 -11.63 1.35 -2.47
C VAL A 194 -12.45 1.35 -3.76
N LEU A 195 -12.28 2.36 -4.62
CA LEU A 195 -12.97 2.43 -5.90
C LEU A 195 -12.60 1.24 -6.80
N GLU A 196 -11.32 0.88 -6.87
CA GLU A 196 -10.84 -0.27 -7.62
C GLU A 196 -11.48 -1.57 -7.13
N MET A 197 -11.52 -1.81 -5.81
CA MET A 197 -12.19 -2.98 -5.25
C MET A 197 -13.70 -3.00 -5.54
N LEU A 198 -14.36 -1.84 -5.48
CA LEU A 198 -15.78 -1.71 -5.80
C LEU A 198 -16.08 -1.99 -7.28
N VAL A 199 -15.16 -1.70 -8.19
CA VAL A 199 -15.30 -2.01 -9.63
C VAL A 199 -14.89 -3.46 -9.93
N ALA A 200 -13.84 -3.97 -9.27
CA ALA A 200 -13.33 -5.32 -9.51
C ALA A 200 -14.29 -6.41 -9.02
N ALA A 201 -14.98 -6.21 -7.90
CA ALA A 201 -15.93 -7.18 -7.35
C ALA A 201 -17.10 -7.52 -8.30
N PRO A 202 -17.87 -6.57 -8.87
CA PRO A 202 -18.95 -6.88 -9.80
C PRO A 202 -18.44 -7.45 -11.12
N VAL A 203 -17.30 -6.97 -11.64
CA VAL A 203 -16.70 -7.56 -12.85
C VAL A 203 -16.32 -9.01 -12.62
N HIS A 204 -15.75 -9.33 -11.45
CA HIS A 204 -15.43 -10.71 -11.08
C HIS A 204 -16.67 -11.61 -11.02
N ALA A 205 -17.80 -11.09 -10.51
CA ALA A 205 -19.06 -11.81 -10.48
C ALA A 205 -19.68 -12.00 -11.88
N LEU A 206 -19.60 -10.99 -12.74
CA LEU A 206 -20.12 -11.03 -14.11
C LEU A 206 -19.37 -12.03 -15.00
N VAL A 207 -18.06 -12.19 -14.76
CA VAL A 207 -17.18 -13.07 -15.55
C VAL A 207 -17.01 -14.44 -14.87
N HIS A 208 -17.84 -14.75 -13.85
CA HIS A 208 -17.70 -15.98 -13.07
C HIS A 208 -17.78 -17.24 -13.93
N ASP A 209 -18.68 -17.25 -14.92
CA ASP A 209 -19.03 -18.42 -15.75
C ASP A 209 -17.99 -18.81 -16.81
N ARG A 210 -16.86 -18.08 -16.93
CA ARG A 210 -15.78 -18.49 -17.85
C ARG A 210 -15.02 -19.68 -17.25
N ASP A 211 -14.83 -20.78 -17.99
CA ASP A 211 -14.09 -21.98 -17.55
C ASP A 211 -12.57 -21.76 -17.32
N GLU A 212 -12.11 -20.51 -17.38
CA GLU A 212 -10.72 -20.15 -17.17
C GLU A 212 -10.33 -20.09 -15.69
N CYS A 213 -9.07 -20.43 -15.42
CA CYS A 213 -8.47 -20.31 -14.11
C CYS A 213 -8.64 -18.88 -13.54
N TYR A 214 -9.25 -18.76 -12.37
CA TYR A 214 -9.50 -17.49 -11.68
C TYR A 214 -8.25 -16.62 -11.51
N CYS A 215 -7.06 -17.21 -11.55
CA CYS A 215 -5.79 -16.53 -11.35
C CYS A 215 -5.30 -15.76 -12.56
N ALA A 216 -5.78 -16.10 -13.76
CA ALA A 216 -5.49 -15.37 -14.98
C ALA A 216 -6.43 -14.17 -15.19
N ARG A 217 -7.48 -14.06 -14.38
CA ARG A 217 -8.51 -13.04 -14.49
C ARG A 217 -7.99 -11.66 -14.09
N GLY A 218 -8.35 -10.66 -14.88
CA GLY A 218 -7.96 -9.26 -14.66
C GLY A 218 -8.58 -8.68 -13.38
N SER A 219 -9.84 -9.00 -13.11
CA SER A 219 -10.60 -8.63 -11.91
C SER A 219 -9.99 -9.21 -10.64
N TYR A 220 -9.54 -10.47 -10.67
CA TYR A 220 -8.83 -11.07 -9.54
C TYR A 220 -7.51 -10.33 -9.29
N THR A 221 -6.77 -9.99 -10.35
CA THR A 221 -5.57 -9.15 -10.26
C THR A 221 -5.90 -7.78 -9.64
N GLY A 222 -7.00 -7.15 -10.05
CA GLY A 222 -7.48 -5.88 -9.47
C GLY A 222 -7.81 -5.98 -7.97
N LEU A 223 -8.52 -7.03 -7.55
CA LEU A 223 -8.80 -7.26 -6.14
C LEU A 223 -7.53 -7.43 -5.31
N VAL A 224 -6.56 -8.18 -5.81
CA VAL A 224 -5.30 -8.40 -5.10
C VAL A 224 -4.45 -7.12 -5.05
N LEU A 225 -4.31 -6.40 -6.16
CA LEU A 225 -3.52 -5.17 -6.21
C LEU A 225 -4.14 -4.06 -5.36
N GLY A 226 -5.47 -3.88 -5.43
CA GLY A 226 -6.20 -2.93 -4.59
C GLY A 226 -6.10 -3.24 -3.10
N GLY A 227 -6.28 -4.52 -2.72
CA GLY A 227 -6.09 -4.97 -1.34
C GLY A 227 -4.64 -4.78 -0.86
N THR A 228 -3.67 -5.12 -1.71
CA THR A 228 -2.24 -4.93 -1.43
C THR A 228 -1.91 -3.45 -1.25
N ALA A 229 -2.47 -2.56 -2.06
CA ALA A 229 -2.30 -1.12 -1.92
C ALA A 229 -2.87 -0.61 -0.57
N ILE A 230 -4.06 -1.05 -0.15
CA ILE A 230 -4.63 -0.67 1.17
C ILE A 230 -3.72 -1.12 2.31
N ILE A 231 -3.25 -2.37 2.27
CA ILE A 231 -2.33 -2.91 3.29
C ILE A 231 -1.02 -2.11 3.29
N TRP A 232 -0.49 -1.80 2.10
CA TRP A 232 0.73 -1.00 1.95
C TRP A 232 0.56 0.40 2.56
N LEU A 233 -0.59 1.05 2.32
CA LEU A 233 -0.94 2.39 2.81
C LEU A 233 -1.16 2.41 4.33
N PHE A 234 -1.57 1.30 4.93
CA PHE A 234 -1.82 1.25 6.37
C PHE A 234 -0.57 1.58 7.19
N GLY A 235 0.61 1.05 6.80
CA GLY A 235 1.89 1.32 7.44
C GLY A 235 2.21 2.82 7.59
N PRO A 236 2.36 3.57 6.48
CA PRO A 236 2.62 5.00 6.55
C PRO A 236 1.45 5.80 7.13
N GLY A 237 0.20 5.35 6.94
CA GLY A 237 -0.99 5.99 7.54
C GLY A 237 -0.91 6.03 9.07
N VAL A 238 -0.58 4.91 9.71
CA VAL A 238 -0.41 4.83 11.17
C VAL A 238 0.72 5.75 11.66
N TYR A 239 1.83 5.79 10.92
CA TYR A 239 2.96 6.66 11.25
C TYR A 239 2.60 8.16 11.16
N LEU A 240 1.88 8.57 10.12
CA LEU A 240 1.42 9.97 9.97
C LEU A 240 0.44 10.39 11.07
N LEU A 241 -0.44 9.48 11.49
CA LEU A 241 -1.34 9.71 12.64
C LEU A 241 -0.55 9.92 13.93
N TRP A 242 0.49 9.11 14.15
CA TRP A 242 1.38 9.28 15.29
C TRP A 242 2.13 10.62 15.27
N LEU A 243 2.65 11.02 14.11
CA LEU A 243 3.33 12.32 13.92
C LEU A 243 2.40 13.50 14.23
N ARG A 244 1.18 13.46 13.69
CA ARG A 244 0.18 14.51 13.91
C ARG A 244 -0.14 14.67 15.40
N GLU A 245 -0.28 13.56 16.11
CA GLU A 245 -0.54 13.57 17.56
C GLU A 245 0.67 14.08 18.36
N LYS A 246 1.89 13.73 17.95
CA LYS A 246 3.12 14.23 18.59
C LYS A 246 3.23 15.76 18.42
N GLN A 247 3.08 16.27 17.21
CA GLN A 247 3.16 17.70 16.92
C GLN A 247 2.11 18.51 17.66
N ARG A 248 0.89 17.97 17.79
CA ARG A 248 -0.18 18.57 18.58
C ARG A 248 0.16 18.72 20.07
N ARG A 249 1.01 17.83 20.62
CA ARG A 249 1.39 17.84 22.05
C ARG A 249 2.61 18.69 22.37
N THR A 250 3.54 18.88 21.43
CA THR A 250 4.76 19.69 21.64
C THR A 250 4.52 21.09 22.22
N PRO A 251 3.54 21.90 21.75
CA PRO A 251 3.33 23.24 22.31
C PRO A 251 2.74 23.24 23.74
N LEU A 252 2.29 22.09 24.26
CA LEU A 252 1.70 21.98 25.61
C LEU A 252 2.71 21.64 26.71
N ILE A 253 3.92 21.15 26.34
CA ILE A 253 4.97 20.74 27.29
C ILE A 253 6.01 21.87 27.51
N GLY A 254 6.02 22.87 26.64
CA GLY A 254 6.92 24.04 26.72
C GLY A 254 6.36 25.23 27.52
N ARG A 255 5.33 25.02 28.33
CA ARG A 255 4.82 25.96 29.36
C ARG A 255 4.84 25.25 30.70
#